data_AF-A0A0F9Z1Z1-F1
#
_entry.id   AF-A0A0F9Z1Z1-F1
#
_cell.length_a   1.000
_cell.length_b   1.000
_cell.length_c   1.000
_cell.angle_alpha   90.00
_cell.angle_beta   90.00
_cell.angle_gamma   90.00
#
_symmetry.space_group_name_H-M   'P 1'
#
loop_
_entity.id
_entity.type
_entity.pdbx_description
1 polymer ?
#
loop_
_entity_poly.entity_id
_entity_poly.type
_entity_poly.pdbx_seq_one_letter_code
_entity_poly.pdbx_strand_id
1 'polypeptide(L)'
;MKNKLMLLLILVVLFAGFVLIRYFVFDKSNEYGKLKVISSPGASIFINNTIIGKTPYDDKYKVGEYLLKLIPEGTATETASWNGKIKIYKSAMTYVNRELGSSDITSAGEVFTTEKINSKDPYGEVYVETEPQGAIITLDSDEKGTAPLILSSVLKGEHELSVYMPGFFRRTEKINVDSGYRVNASFKLALDPTQTKLEDKTKVASGSSSGSSVKYVTIRNNEQGWLRVRADGLIDATEEAKVKVGEKYELLDEKTGWYKIKFNDNKDGLVSGEFTDGWISSEYSTKQ
;
A
#
# COMPACT_ATOMS: atom_id res chain seq x y z
N MET A 1 4.67 -70.00 -21.59
CA MET A 1 5.33 -68.88 -22.32
C MET A 1 4.35 -67.74 -22.65
N LYS A 2 3.13 -68.03 -23.11
CA LYS A 2 2.10 -67.02 -23.44
C LYS A 2 1.78 -66.03 -22.31
N ASN A 3 1.65 -66.48 -21.06
CA ASN A 3 1.32 -65.60 -19.93
C ASN A 3 2.46 -64.61 -19.57
N LYS A 4 3.73 -65.01 -19.78
CA LYS A 4 4.89 -64.12 -19.59
C LYS A 4 4.97 -63.08 -20.71
N LEU A 5 4.64 -63.47 -21.94
CA LEU A 5 4.59 -62.57 -23.10
C LEU A 5 3.48 -61.52 -22.96
N MET A 6 2.30 -61.93 -22.46
CA MET A 6 1.18 -61.02 -22.20
C MET A 6 1.50 -59.99 -21.12
N LEU A 7 2.17 -60.41 -20.04
CA LEU A 7 2.59 -59.51 -18.96
C LEU A 7 3.64 -58.49 -19.43
N LEU A 8 4.57 -58.91 -20.30
CA LEU A 8 5.55 -58.02 -20.91
C LEU A 8 4.89 -56.99 -21.84
N LEU A 9 3.88 -57.40 -22.62
CA LEU A 9 3.13 -56.49 -23.50
C LEU A 9 2.40 -55.41 -22.69
N ILE A 10 1.75 -55.78 -21.58
CA ILE A 10 1.05 -54.83 -20.69
C ILE A 10 2.03 -53.81 -20.11
N LEU A 11 3.22 -54.26 -19.68
CA LEU A 11 4.23 -53.38 -19.10
C LEU A 11 4.78 -52.38 -20.12
N VAL A 12 4.95 -52.80 -21.38
CA VAL A 12 5.36 -51.92 -22.48
C VAL A 12 4.27 -50.88 -22.80
N VAL A 13 3.00 -51.27 -22.81
CA VAL A 13 1.88 -50.35 -23.04
C VAL A 13 1.75 -49.34 -21.89
N LEU A 14 1.91 -49.78 -20.63
CA LEU A 14 1.92 -48.88 -19.47
C LEU A 14 3.11 -47.92 -19.50
N PHE A 15 4.29 -48.40 -19.88
CA PHE A 15 5.47 -47.56 -20.03
C PHE A 15 5.33 -46.55 -21.17
N ALA A 16 4.83 -46.97 -22.33
CA ALA A 16 4.53 -46.08 -23.45
C ALA A 16 3.46 -45.05 -23.09
N GLY A 17 2.40 -45.47 -22.37
CA GLY A 17 1.38 -44.59 -21.83
C GLY A 17 1.95 -43.58 -20.83
N PHE A 18 2.83 -44.01 -19.93
CA PHE A 18 3.54 -43.13 -19.00
C PHE A 18 4.45 -42.14 -19.72
N VAL A 19 5.17 -42.57 -20.75
CA VAL A 19 6.01 -41.68 -21.57
C VAL A 19 5.16 -40.68 -22.36
N LEU A 20 4.03 -41.10 -22.91
CA LEU A 20 3.09 -40.21 -23.61
C LEU A 20 2.41 -39.22 -22.66
N ILE A 21 2.00 -39.66 -21.47
CA ILE A 21 1.47 -38.77 -20.43
C ILE A 21 2.57 -37.81 -19.96
N ARG A 22 3.78 -38.31 -19.70
CA ARG A 22 4.91 -37.46 -19.32
C ARG A 22 5.23 -36.46 -20.42
N TYR A 23 5.27 -36.88 -21.68
CA TYR A 23 5.48 -36.00 -22.82
C TYR A 23 4.36 -34.96 -22.91
N PHE A 24 3.08 -35.35 -22.85
CA PHE A 24 1.96 -34.41 -22.96
C PHE A 24 1.79 -33.49 -21.74
N VAL A 25 2.20 -33.93 -20.54
CA VAL A 25 2.14 -33.13 -19.30
C VAL A 25 3.39 -32.25 -19.13
N PHE A 26 4.58 -32.69 -19.57
CA PHE A 26 5.82 -31.90 -19.50
C PHE A 26 6.14 -31.09 -20.76
N ASP A 27 5.51 -31.36 -21.90
CA ASP A 27 5.60 -30.56 -23.13
C ASP A 27 4.53 -29.46 -23.14
N LYS A 28 4.16 -28.93 -21.95
CA LYS A 28 3.72 -27.54 -21.85
C LYS A 28 4.90 -26.70 -22.36
N SER A 29 4.85 -26.49 -23.66
CA SER A 29 5.61 -25.59 -24.51
C SER A 29 6.59 -24.70 -23.74
N ASN A 30 7.86 -24.71 -24.17
CA ASN A 30 8.90 -23.75 -23.77
C ASN A 30 8.48 -22.31 -24.09
N GLU A 31 7.49 -21.82 -23.36
CA GLU A 31 6.90 -20.49 -23.48
C GLU A 31 7.55 -19.60 -22.45
N TYR A 32 7.90 -18.40 -22.91
CA TYR A 32 8.59 -17.40 -22.11
C TYR A 32 7.76 -16.13 -22.09
N GLY A 33 7.75 -15.49 -20.93
CA GLY A 33 7.42 -14.09 -20.77
C GLY A 33 8.68 -13.27 -20.52
N LYS A 34 8.50 -11.99 -20.28
CA LYS A 34 9.57 -11.07 -19.87
C LYS A 34 9.38 -10.71 -18.40
N LEU A 35 10.43 -10.82 -17.60
CA LEU A 35 10.42 -10.47 -16.19
C LEU A 35 11.35 -9.28 -15.98
N LYS A 36 10.78 -8.17 -15.50
CA LYS A 36 11.53 -6.99 -15.10
C LYS A 36 11.31 -6.73 -13.62
N VAL A 37 12.39 -6.71 -12.84
CA VAL A 37 12.37 -6.50 -11.40
C VAL A 37 13.32 -5.39 -11.03
N ILE A 38 12.81 -4.36 -10.36
CA ILE A 38 13.61 -3.28 -9.78
C ILE A 38 13.28 -3.16 -8.29
N SER A 39 14.26 -2.73 -7.51
CA SER A 39 14.02 -2.39 -6.12
C SER A 39 14.94 -1.30 -5.62
N SER A 40 14.51 -0.62 -4.58
CA SER A 40 15.30 0.35 -3.81
C SER A 40 15.12 0.07 -2.32
N PRO A 41 16.19 -0.19 -1.54
CA PRO A 41 17.56 -0.45 -1.99
C PRO A 41 17.69 -1.66 -2.93
N GLY A 42 18.85 -1.80 -3.54
CA GLY A 42 19.16 -2.95 -4.39
C GLY A 42 19.08 -4.27 -3.61
N ALA A 43 18.56 -5.31 -4.25
CA ALA A 43 18.29 -6.61 -3.63
C ALA A 43 18.78 -7.79 -4.49
N SER A 44 19.15 -8.87 -3.82
CA SER A 44 19.26 -10.21 -4.39
C SER A 44 17.87 -10.75 -4.72
N ILE A 45 17.74 -11.38 -5.89
CA ILE A 45 16.47 -11.90 -6.41
C ILE A 45 16.47 -13.42 -6.34
N PHE A 46 15.44 -13.98 -5.71
CA PHE A 46 15.18 -15.41 -5.64
C PHE A 46 13.83 -15.73 -6.27
N ILE A 47 13.78 -16.78 -7.10
CA ILE A 47 12.54 -17.38 -7.59
C ILE A 47 12.47 -18.82 -7.08
N ASN A 48 11.38 -19.15 -6.37
CA ASN A 48 11.19 -20.48 -5.74
C ASN A 48 12.44 -20.91 -4.94
N ASN A 49 12.94 -19.99 -4.10
CA ASN A 49 14.15 -20.15 -3.28
C ASN A 49 15.49 -20.29 -4.04
N THR A 50 15.49 -20.21 -5.37
CA THR A 50 16.72 -20.24 -6.19
C THR A 50 17.14 -18.82 -6.54
N ILE A 51 18.39 -18.45 -6.27
CA ILE A 51 18.94 -17.15 -6.66
C ILE A 51 19.04 -17.06 -8.18
N ILE A 52 18.52 -15.98 -8.76
CA ILE A 52 18.54 -15.76 -10.22
C ILE A 52 19.36 -14.53 -10.63
N GLY A 53 19.66 -13.63 -9.69
CA GLY A 53 20.38 -12.40 -9.97
C GLY A 53 20.17 -11.34 -8.90
N LYS A 54 20.37 -10.08 -9.28
CA LYS A 54 20.20 -8.90 -8.43
C LYS A 54 19.36 -7.85 -9.16
N THR A 55 18.73 -6.94 -8.44
CA THR A 55 18.04 -5.80 -9.05
C THR A 55 19.02 -4.71 -9.48
N PRO A 56 18.80 -4.02 -10.61
CA PRO A 56 17.71 -4.25 -11.57
C PRO A 56 17.95 -5.54 -12.38
N TYR A 57 16.86 -6.25 -12.67
CA TYR A 57 16.83 -7.46 -13.48
C TYR A 57 15.86 -7.26 -14.64
N ASP A 58 16.28 -7.62 -15.84
CA ASP A 58 15.45 -7.60 -17.05
C ASP A 58 15.87 -8.77 -17.96
N ASP A 59 15.12 -9.86 -17.94
CA ASP A 59 15.36 -11.01 -18.81
C ASP A 59 14.07 -11.82 -19.07
N LYS A 60 14.14 -12.73 -20.03
CA LYS A 60 13.09 -13.71 -20.30
C LYS A 60 13.04 -14.75 -19.18
N TYR A 61 11.84 -15.17 -18.83
CA TYR A 61 11.61 -16.23 -17.86
C TYR A 61 10.47 -17.14 -18.31
N LYS A 62 10.50 -18.40 -17.87
CA LYS A 62 9.48 -19.38 -18.26
C LYS A 62 8.10 -18.94 -17.76
N VAL A 63 7.06 -19.23 -18.54
CA VAL A 63 5.67 -19.01 -18.16
C VAL A 63 5.32 -19.87 -16.95
N GLY A 64 4.66 -19.29 -15.96
CA GLY A 64 4.33 -19.98 -14.73
C GLY A 64 4.01 -19.05 -13.57
N GLU A 65 3.67 -19.65 -12.44
CA GLU A 65 3.50 -18.96 -11.16
C GLU A 65 4.73 -19.21 -10.29
N TYR A 66 5.24 -18.15 -9.68
CA TYR A 66 6.52 -18.15 -8.97
C TYR A 66 6.41 -17.39 -7.65
N LEU A 67 7.09 -17.88 -6.62
CA LEU A 67 7.34 -17.10 -5.42
C LEU A 67 8.61 -16.28 -5.65
N LEU A 68 8.45 -14.97 -5.83
CA LEU A 68 9.54 -14.01 -5.92
C LEU A 68 9.91 -13.55 -4.51
N LYS A 69 11.20 -13.56 -4.18
CA LYS A 69 11.74 -13.03 -2.93
C LYS A 69 12.89 -12.06 -3.21
N LEU A 70 12.85 -10.92 -2.56
CA LEU A 70 13.86 -9.87 -2.63
C LEU A 70 14.53 -9.73 -1.26
N ILE A 71 15.85 -9.83 -1.24
CA ILE A 71 16.65 -9.66 -0.03
C ILE A 71 17.58 -8.46 -0.25
N PRO A 72 17.39 -7.34 0.48
CA PRO A 72 18.29 -6.17 0.42
C PRO A 72 19.76 -6.56 0.57
N GLU A 73 20.64 -5.91 -0.18
CA GLU A 73 22.10 -6.11 -0.09
C GLU A 73 22.82 -4.87 0.48
N GLY A 74 24.05 -5.06 0.97
CA GLY A 74 24.93 -3.98 1.43
C GLY A 74 24.71 -3.60 2.89
N THR A 75 24.89 -2.31 3.23
CA THR A 75 24.68 -1.77 4.58
C THR A 75 23.21 -1.63 4.96
N ALA A 76 22.29 -1.96 4.05
CA ALA A 76 20.84 -1.97 4.24
C ALA A 76 20.34 -3.28 4.88
N THR A 77 21.07 -3.84 5.84
CA THR A 77 20.68 -5.09 6.53
C THR A 77 19.48 -4.93 7.46
N GLU A 78 19.13 -3.68 7.79
CA GLU A 78 17.94 -3.35 8.61
C GLU A 78 16.66 -3.18 7.76
N THR A 79 16.76 -3.38 6.44
CA THR A 79 15.63 -3.31 5.52
C THR A 79 14.88 -4.64 5.48
N ALA A 80 13.54 -4.58 5.45
CA ALA A 80 12.71 -5.77 5.37
C ALA A 80 12.87 -6.49 4.02
N SER A 81 13.03 -7.82 4.05
CA SER A 81 12.94 -8.62 2.83
C SER A 81 11.49 -8.69 2.36
N TRP A 82 11.28 -8.64 1.05
CA TRP A 82 9.95 -8.81 0.47
C TRP A 82 9.81 -10.21 -0.15
N ASN A 83 8.60 -10.77 -0.09
CA ASN A 83 8.24 -11.94 -0.87
C ASN A 83 6.81 -11.81 -1.38
N GLY A 84 6.54 -12.34 -2.57
CA GLY A 84 5.21 -12.33 -3.15
C GLY A 84 5.09 -13.29 -4.33
N LYS A 85 3.86 -13.70 -4.61
CA LYS A 85 3.57 -14.53 -5.78
C LYS A 85 3.47 -13.65 -7.01
N ILE A 86 4.16 -14.05 -8.07
CA ILE A 86 4.05 -13.42 -9.39
C ILE A 86 3.67 -14.46 -10.43
N LYS A 87 3.03 -14.00 -11.50
CA LYS A 87 2.68 -14.83 -12.64
C LYS A 87 3.34 -14.26 -13.89
N ILE A 88 3.94 -15.14 -14.67
CA ILE A 88 4.62 -14.81 -15.92
C ILE A 88 3.78 -15.36 -17.06
N TYR A 89 3.32 -14.46 -17.93
CA TYR A 89 2.46 -14.78 -19.06
C TYR A 89 3.26 -14.84 -20.36
N LYS A 90 2.78 -15.67 -21.29
CA LYS A 90 3.42 -15.86 -22.60
C LYS A 90 3.49 -14.53 -23.36
N SER A 91 4.68 -14.18 -23.85
CA SER A 91 4.93 -12.98 -24.64
C SER A 91 4.47 -11.67 -23.97
N ALA A 92 4.33 -11.66 -22.65
CA ALA A 92 3.92 -10.48 -21.89
C ALA A 92 4.99 -10.11 -20.86
N MET A 93 4.93 -8.87 -20.37
CA MET A 93 5.80 -8.38 -19.31
C MET A 93 5.15 -8.63 -17.94
N THR A 94 5.95 -9.16 -17.02
CA THR A 94 5.70 -9.07 -15.58
C THR A 94 6.68 -8.05 -15.03
N TYR A 95 6.17 -6.91 -14.59
CA TYR A 95 6.94 -5.82 -14.01
C TYR A 95 6.75 -5.82 -12.50
N VAL A 96 7.85 -5.76 -11.76
CA VAL A 96 7.85 -5.68 -10.30
C VAL A 96 8.76 -4.53 -9.90
N ASN A 97 8.21 -3.58 -9.16
CA ASN A 97 8.98 -2.52 -8.52
C ASN A 97 8.71 -2.55 -7.01
N ARG A 98 9.77 -2.45 -6.21
CA ARG A 98 9.66 -2.50 -4.74
C ARG A 98 10.53 -1.45 -4.08
N GLU A 99 9.91 -0.61 -3.26
CA GLU A 99 10.58 0.25 -2.30
C GLU A 99 10.59 -0.49 -0.96
N LEU A 100 11.75 -1.01 -0.56
CA LEU A 100 11.91 -1.82 0.63
C LEU A 100 12.25 -0.89 1.82
N GLY A 101 11.29 -0.74 2.73
CA GLY A 101 11.46 0.04 3.96
C GLY A 101 12.04 -0.79 5.11
N SER A 102 12.23 -0.16 6.27
CA SER A 102 12.63 -0.87 7.50
C SER A 102 11.54 -1.80 8.05
N SER A 103 10.28 -1.57 7.65
CA SER A 103 9.11 -2.36 8.03
C SER A 103 8.12 -2.50 6.87
N ASP A 104 7.11 -3.35 7.03
CA ASP A 104 6.06 -3.56 6.02
C ASP A 104 5.23 -2.31 5.74
N ILE A 105 4.90 -1.52 6.78
CA ILE A 105 4.10 -0.28 6.65
C ILE A 105 4.86 0.86 5.96
N THR A 106 6.19 0.81 5.99
CA THR A 106 7.09 1.75 5.29
C THR A 106 7.52 1.22 3.92
N SER A 107 7.13 -0.01 3.57
CA SER A 107 7.45 -0.62 2.27
C SER A 107 6.32 -0.39 1.28
N ALA A 108 6.69 -0.13 0.04
CA ALA A 108 5.78 0.11 -1.07
C ALA A 108 6.19 -0.65 -2.32
N GLY A 109 5.34 -0.60 -3.33
CA GLY A 109 5.70 -0.99 -4.68
C GLY A 109 4.51 -1.50 -5.46
N GLU A 110 4.80 -1.97 -6.66
CA GLU A 110 3.78 -2.34 -7.62
C GLU A 110 4.18 -3.58 -8.41
N VAL A 111 3.18 -4.37 -8.76
CA VAL A 111 3.32 -5.52 -9.65
C VAL A 111 2.32 -5.36 -10.78
N PHE A 112 2.83 -5.30 -12.00
CA PHE A 112 2.03 -5.27 -13.21
C PHE A 112 2.20 -6.58 -13.97
N THR A 113 1.09 -7.18 -14.34
CA THR A 113 1.07 -8.32 -15.26
C THR A 113 0.06 -8.06 -16.36
N THR A 114 0.35 -8.54 -17.56
CA THR A 114 -0.57 -8.44 -18.68
C THR A 114 -1.00 -9.84 -19.09
N GLU A 115 -2.30 -10.08 -19.11
CA GLU A 115 -2.87 -11.36 -19.54
C GLU A 115 -3.83 -11.15 -20.70
N LYS A 116 -3.88 -12.12 -21.60
CA LYS A 116 -4.83 -12.11 -22.71
C LYS A 116 -6.21 -12.49 -22.19
N ILE A 117 -7.22 -11.70 -22.52
CA ILE A 117 -8.62 -12.00 -22.19
C ILE A 117 -9.38 -12.47 -23.43
N ASN A 118 -10.40 -13.30 -23.23
CA ASN A 118 -11.29 -13.73 -24.30
C ASN A 118 -12.39 -12.70 -24.56
N SER A 119 -12.00 -11.46 -24.84
CA SER A 119 -12.92 -10.41 -25.30
C SER A 119 -12.76 -10.16 -26.79
N LYS A 120 -13.87 -9.84 -27.46
CA LYS A 120 -13.92 -9.39 -28.86
C LYS A 120 -14.04 -7.87 -28.98
N ASP A 121 -14.11 -7.18 -27.85
CA ASP A 121 -14.25 -5.74 -27.83
C ASP A 121 -12.96 -5.06 -28.29
N PRO A 122 -13.04 -3.86 -28.90
CA PRO A 122 -11.86 -3.10 -29.30
C PRO A 122 -11.12 -2.49 -28.10
N TYR A 123 -11.54 -2.79 -26.87
CA TYR A 123 -11.01 -2.26 -25.62
C TYR A 123 -10.13 -3.27 -24.90
N GLY A 124 -9.25 -2.76 -24.03
CA GLY A 124 -8.57 -3.55 -23.02
C GLY A 124 -9.24 -3.38 -21.67
N GLU A 125 -8.74 -4.14 -20.69
CA GLU A 125 -9.18 -4.06 -19.31
C GLU A 125 -8.02 -3.66 -18.39
N VAL A 126 -8.35 -2.95 -17.31
CA VAL A 126 -7.39 -2.68 -16.22
C VAL A 126 -8.04 -3.13 -14.93
N TYR A 127 -7.45 -4.13 -14.29
CA TYR A 127 -7.81 -4.55 -12.94
C TYR A 127 -6.82 -3.94 -11.97
N VAL A 128 -7.32 -3.29 -10.92
CA VAL A 128 -6.51 -2.62 -9.92
C VAL A 128 -6.87 -3.15 -8.54
N GLU A 129 -5.87 -3.57 -7.79
CA GLU A 129 -5.96 -3.92 -6.38
C GLU A 129 -4.92 -3.15 -5.57
N THR A 130 -5.25 -2.86 -4.31
CA THR A 130 -4.33 -2.15 -3.41
C THR A 130 -4.27 -2.84 -2.05
N GLU A 131 -3.10 -2.71 -1.42
CA GLU A 131 -2.85 -3.07 -0.03
C GLU A 131 -2.31 -1.83 0.69
N PRO A 132 -3.08 -1.22 1.62
CA PRO A 132 -4.43 -1.60 2.05
C PRO A 132 -5.52 -1.43 0.98
N GLN A 133 -6.65 -2.11 1.15
CA GLN A 133 -7.81 -2.01 0.25
C GLN A 133 -8.54 -0.66 0.43
N GLY A 134 -9.29 -0.24 -0.59
CA GLY A 134 -10.11 0.98 -0.54
C GLY A 134 -9.42 2.25 -1.02
N ALA A 135 -8.26 2.15 -1.67
CA ALA A 135 -7.63 3.29 -2.31
C ALA A 135 -8.48 3.81 -3.48
N ILE A 136 -8.51 5.13 -3.68
CA ILE A 136 -9.14 5.79 -4.82
C ILE A 136 -8.29 5.55 -6.07
N ILE A 137 -8.94 5.16 -7.16
CA ILE A 137 -8.32 4.88 -8.45
C ILE A 137 -8.70 5.96 -9.45
N THR A 138 -7.70 6.54 -10.08
CA THR A 138 -7.83 7.49 -11.18
C THR A 138 -7.14 6.95 -12.43
N LEU A 139 -7.78 7.05 -13.58
CA LEU A 139 -7.19 6.75 -14.89
C LEU A 139 -7.24 8.01 -15.75
N ASP A 140 -6.08 8.49 -16.21
CA ASP A 140 -5.93 9.73 -16.98
C ASP A 140 -6.53 10.95 -16.26
N SER A 141 -6.28 11.06 -14.95
CA SER A 141 -6.83 12.08 -14.04
C SER A 141 -8.34 11.97 -13.74
N ASP A 142 -9.07 11.06 -14.38
CA ASP A 142 -10.48 10.81 -14.06
C ASP A 142 -10.62 9.78 -12.93
N GLU A 143 -11.36 10.12 -11.88
CA GLU A 143 -11.72 9.16 -10.83
C GLU A 143 -12.65 8.07 -11.39
N LYS A 144 -12.27 6.80 -11.18
CA LYS A 144 -13.04 5.64 -11.65
C LYS A 144 -13.71 4.85 -10.52
N GLY A 145 -13.25 5.02 -9.28
CA GLY A 145 -13.81 4.36 -8.10
C GLY A 145 -12.75 4.00 -7.07
N THR A 146 -13.00 2.95 -6.28
CA THR A 146 -12.09 2.49 -5.22
C THR A 146 -11.66 1.03 -5.45
N ALA A 147 -10.44 0.69 -5.02
CA ALA A 147 -9.87 -0.64 -5.16
C ALA A 147 -10.50 -1.66 -4.19
N PRO A 148 -10.73 -2.91 -4.61
CA PRO A 148 -10.43 -3.47 -5.93
C PRO A 148 -11.45 -3.06 -7.01
N LEU A 149 -10.98 -2.75 -8.23
CA LEU A 149 -11.82 -2.31 -9.34
C LEU A 149 -11.36 -2.90 -10.67
N ILE A 150 -12.33 -3.24 -11.54
CA ILE A 150 -12.08 -3.59 -12.93
C ILE A 150 -12.65 -2.53 -13.87
N LEU A 151 -11.81 -2.02 -14.77
CA LEU A 151 -12.17 -1.08 -15.83
C LEU A 151 -12.25 -1.85 -17.14
N SER A 152 -13.45 -2.15 -17.63
CA SER A 152 -13.65 -3.08 -18.77
C SER A 152 -13.58 -2.45 -20.17
N SER A 153 -13.53 -1.12 -20.27
CA SER A 153 -13.60 -0.40 -21.56
C SER A 153 -12.50 0.65 -21.66
N VAL A 154 -11.26 0.24 -21.43
CA VAL A 154 -10.09 1.12 -21.53
C VAL A 154 -9.61 1.12 -22.97
N LEU A 155 -9.35 2.32 -23.51
CA LEU A 155 -8.85 2.48 -24.86
C LEU A 155 -7.46 1.83 -24.99
N LYS A 156 -7.09 1.49 -26.22
CA LYS A 156 -5.73 1.05 -26.50
C LYS A 156 -4.78 2.25 -26.39
N GLY A 157 -3.66 2.08 -25.71
CA GLY A 157 -2.58 3.07 -25.63
C GLY A 157 -1.95 3.19 -24.25
N GLU A 158 -1.12 4.22 -24.09
CA GLU A 158 -0.58 4.60 -22.79
C GLU A 158 -1.62 5.36 -21.99
N HIS A 159 -1.76 4.97 -20.72
CA HIS A 159 -2.63 5.58 -19.74
C HIS A 159 -1.86 5.88 -18.46
N GLU A 160 -2.24 6.94 -17.77
CA GLU A 160 -1.73 7.26 -16.44
C GLU A 160 -2.66 6.69 -15.38
N LEU A 161 -2.19 5.65 -14.68
CA LEU A 161 -2.90 5.03 -13.57
C LEU A 161 -2.38 5.62 -12.26
N SER A 162 -3.26 6.20 -11.45
CA SER A 162 -2.91 6.71 -10.13
C SER A 162 -3.80 6.09 -9.06
N VAL A 163 -3.18 5.74 -7.94
CA VAL A 163 -3.84 5.23 -6.74
C VAL A 163 -3.51 6.11 -5.55
N TYR A 164 -4.53 6.44 -4.77
CA TYR A 164 -4.40 7.33 -3.62
C TYR A 164 -5.25 6.84 -2.45
N MET A 165 -4.63 6.80 -1.27
CA MET A 165 -5.33 6.51 -0.02
C MET A 165 -4.90 7.54 1.02
N PRO A 166 -5.85 8.16 1.75
CA PRO A 166 -5.52 9.08 2.83
C PRO A 166 -4.58 8.45 3.86
N GLY A 167 -3.53 9.16 4.26
CA GLY A 167 -2.48 8.63 5.15
C GLY A 167 -1.36 7.84 4.44
N PHE A 168 -1.43 7.66 3.12
CA PHE A 168 -0.45 6.92 2.33
C PHE A 168 0.13 7.76 1.20
N PHE A 169 1.32 7.39 0.73
CA PHE A 169 1.90 8.02 -0.46
C PHE A 169 1.08 7.68 -1.71
N ARG A 170 0.75 8.71 -2.50
CA ARG A 170 0.18 8.54 -3.84
C ARG A 170 1.18 7.82 -4.75
N ARG A 171 0.69 6.90 -5.57
CA ARG A 171 1.46 6.23 -6.61
C ARG A 171 0.83 6.54 -7.96
N THR A 172 1.66 6.92 -8.92
CA THR A 172 1.24 7.22 -10.29
C THR A 172 2.18 6.50 -11.24
N GLU A 173 1.62 5.64 -12.09
CA GLU A 173 2.36 4.80 -13.01
C GLU A 173 1.76 4.85 -14.40
N LYS A 174 2.62 4.79 -15.41
CA LYS A 174 2.19 4.69 -16.80
C LYS A 174 2.03 3.24 -17.18
N ILE A 175 0.85 2.88 -17.65
CA ILE A 175 0.52 1.55 -18.15
C ILE A 175 0.21 1.62 -19.64
N ASN A 176 0.55 0.56 -20.37
CA ASN A 176 0.15 0.40 -21.76
C ASN A 176 -0.92 -0.68 -21.84
N VAL A 177 -2.08 -0.32 -22.40
CA VAL A 177 -3.26 -1.18 -22.51
C VAL A 177 -3.46 -1.55 -23.98
N ASP A 178 -3.56 -2.84 -24.25
CA ASP A 178 -3.87 -3.39 -25.56
C ASP A 178 -5.27 -3.98 -25.60
N SER A 179 -5.95 -3.86 -26.74
CA SER A 179 -7.27 -4.46 -26.96
C SER A 179 -7.22 -5.99 -26.77
N GLY A 180 -8.19 -6.54 -26.03
CA GLY A 180 -8.23 -7.97 -25.73
C GLY A 180 -7.16 -8.44 -24.73
N TYR A 181 -6.52 -7.52 -24.02
CA TYR A 181 -5.66 -7.81 -22.86
C TYR A 181 -6.18 -7.11 -21.61
N ARG A 182 -5.85 -7.71 -20.46
CA ARG A 182 -6.05 -7.12 -19.15
C ARG A 182 -4.70 -6.81 -18.52
N VAL A 183 -4.53 -5.58 -18.05
CA VAL A 183 -3.44 -5.22 -17.14
C VAL A 183 -3.93 -5.42 -15.71
N ASN A 184 -3.31 -6.35 -15.00
CA ASN A 184 -3.53 -6.55 -13.57
C ASN A 184 -2.47 -5.73 -12.82
N ALA A 185 -2.93 -4.73 -12.07
CA ALA A 185 -2.11 -3.79 -11.32
C ALA A 185 -2.32 -3.95 -9.82
N SER A 186 -1.28 -4.38 -9.13
CA SER A 186 -1.28 -4.59 -7.68
C SER A 186 -0.36 -3.58 -7.03
N PHE A 187 -0.87 -2.75 -6.13
CA PHE A 187 -0.11 -1.73 -5.41
C PHE A 187 -0.02 -2.03 -3.91
N LYS A 188 1.19 -2.00 -3.36
CA LYS A 188 1.43 -1.89 -1.91
C LYS A 188 1.73 -0.42 -1.60
N LEU A 189 0.91 0.18 -0.77
CA LEU A 189 1.08 1.57 -0.34
C LEU A 189 1.86 1.62 0.97
N ALA A 190 2.80 2.57 1.06
CA ALA A 190 3.49 2.92 2.30
C ALA A 190 2.81 4.13 2.94
N LEU A 191 2.82 4.14 4.27
CA LEU A 191 2.31 5.27 5.04
C LEU A 191 3.10 6.54 4.71
N ASP A 192 2.37 7.63 4.53
CA ASP A 192 2.93 8.96 4.46
C ASP A 192 2.84 9.61 5.85
N PRO A 193 3.94 9.63 6.63
CA PRO A 193 3.93 10.21 7.97
C PRO A 193 3.63 11.73 7.96
N THR A 194 3.72 12.39 6.81
CA THR A 194 3.34 13.80 6.67
C THR A 194 1.82 13.98 6.57
N GLN A 195 1.10 12.99 6.03
CA GLN A 195 -0.37 12.99 5.91
C GLN A 195 -1.07 12.67 7.22
N THR A 196 -0.52 11.78 8.06
CA THR A 196 -1.06 11.55 9.41
C THR A 196 -1.03 12.84 10.25
N LYS A 197 -0.03 13.70 10.01
CA LYS A 197 0.07 15.04 10.62
C LYS A 197 -0.91 16.06 10.02
N LEU A 198 -1.50 15.77 8.86
CA LEU A 198 -2.50 16.60 8.17
C LEU A 198 -3.93 16.11 8.40
N GLU A 199 -4.17 14.82 8.67
CA GLU A 199 -5.51 14.31 9.02
C GLU A 199 -5.95 14.75 10.42
N ASP A 200 -5.01 14.93 11.34
CA ASP A 200 -5.24 15.67 12.60
C ASP A 200 -5.62 17.15 12.36
N LYS A 201 -5.37 17.68 11.15
CA LYS A 201 -5.78 19.02 10.71
C LYS A 201 -7.01 19.03 9.79
N THR A 202 -7.41 17.91 9.21
CA THR A 202 -8.42 17.87 8.12
C THR A 202 -9.79 17.34 8.57
N LYS A 203 -9.90 16.79 9.78
CA LYS A 203 -11.22 16.62 10.42
C LYS A 203 -11.88 17.95 10.85
N VAL A 204 -11.28 19.09 10.50
CA VAL A 204 -11.80 20.45 10.67
C VAL A 204 -12.29 21.08 9.34
N ALA A 205 -12.24 20.36 8.22
CA ALA A 205 -12.55 20.93 6.90
C ALA A 205 -13.70 20.19 6.16
N SER A 206 -14.84 19.99 6.83
CA SER A 206 -16.12 19.90 6.13
C SER A 206 -17.09 20.87 6.80
N GLY A 207 -17.11 22.09 6.29
CA GLY A 207 -17.88 23.18 6.84
C GLY A 207 -17.17 24.52 6.68
N SER A 208 -17.00 24.99 5.43
CA SER A 208 -16.69 26.40 5.20
C SER A 208 -17.41 26.90 3.96
N SER A 209 -18.71 27.14 4.15
CA SER A 209 -19.28 28.42 3.77
C SER A 209 -19.36 29.30 5.02
N SER A 210 -18.83 30.52 4.91
CA SER A 210 -18.98 31.67 5.82
C SER A 210 -18.36 31.63 7.23
N GLY A 211 -17.27 32.39 7.39
CA GLY A 211 -16.94 33.22 8.56
C GLY A 211 -16.87 32.53 9.93
N SER A 212 -15.73 31.91 10.27
CA SER A 212 -15.54 31.33 11.60
C SER A 212 -14.88 32.32 12.57
N SER A 213 -15.63 32.66 13.62
CA SER A 213 -15.13 33.36 14.80
C SER A 213 -14.28 32.38 15.62
N VAL A 214 -13.00 32.71 15.83
CA VAL A 214 -12.10 31.90 16.67
C VAL A 214 -12.65 31.84 18.10
N LYS A 215 -12.99 30.64 18.57
CA LYS A 215 -13.47 30.37 19.93
C LYS A 215 -12.30 30.04 20.85
N TYR A 216 -12.47 30.29 22.14
CA TYR A 216 -11.39 30.14 23.09
C TYR A 216 -11.84 29.40 24.35
N VAL A 217 -10.87 28.83 25.05
CA VAL A 217 -11.05 28.21 26.36
C VAL A 217 -10.12 28.87 27.37
N THR A 218 -10.67 29.24 28.53
CA THR A 218 -9.90 29.68 29.68
C THR A 218 -9.80 28.55 30.70
N ILE A 219 -8.58 28.28 31.17
CA ILE A 219 -8.35 27.26 32.20
C ILE A 219 -8.75 27.83 33.56
N ARG A 220 -9.61 27.11 34.29
CA ARG A 220 -10.06 27.52 35.62
C ARG A 220 -8.90 27.46 36.61
N ASN A 221 -8.91 28.37 37.58
CA ASN A 221 -7.92 28.37 38.64
C ASN A 221 -8.04 27.09 39.49
N ASN A 222 -6.90 26.51 39.87
CA ASN A 222 -6.82 25.32 40.71
C ASN A 222 -5.62 25.42 41.66
N GLU A 223 -5.55 24.56 42.69
CA GLU A 223 -4.48 24.59 43.71
C GLU A 223 -3.08 24.32 43.13
N GLN A 224 -3.01 23.69 41.96
CA GLN A 224 -1.76 23.27 41.32
C GLN A 224 -1.17 24.35 40.41
N GLY A 225 -1.97 25.33 39.98
CA GLY A 225 -1.55 26.40 39.06
C GLY A 225 -1.41 25.98 37.59
N TRP A 226 -1.76 24.73 37.25
CA TRP A 226 -1.67 24.20 35.88
C TRP A 226 -2.70 23.11 35.61
N LEU A 227 -2.94 22.82 34.32
CA LEU A 227 -3.79 21.73 33.84
C LEU A 227 -2.99 20.82 32.89
N ARG A 228 -3.22 19.50 32.99
CA ARG A 228 -2.60 18.51 32.09
C ARG A 228 -3.24 18.57 30.72
N VAL A 229 -2.40 18.50 29.71
CA VAL A 229 -2.77 18.30 28.32
C VAL A 229 -2.37 16.88 27.92
N ARG A 230 -3.30 16.15 27.30
CA ARG A 230 -3.14 14.74 26.93
C ARG A 230 -3.20 14.52 25.43
N ALA A 231 -2.57 13.44 24.98
CA ALA A 231 -2.58 12.98 23.60
C ALA A 231 -3.99 12.70 23.05
N ASP A 232 -4.89 12.23 23.93
CA ASP A 232 -6.30 12.01 23.61
C ASP A 232 -7.16 12.43 24.81
N GLY A 233 -8.43 12.77 24.58
CA GLY A 233 -9.39 13.07 25.64
C GLY A 233 -9.93 11.80 26.28
N LEU A 234 -9.02 11.07 26.92
CA LEU A 234 -9.26 9.92 27.79
C LEU A 234 -8.44 10.13 29.06
N ILE A 235 -8.92 9.60 30.19
CA ILE A 235 -8.26 9.85 31.48
C ILE A 235 -6.93 9.10 31.63
N ASP A 236 -6.75 8.03 30.86
CA ASP A 236 -5.56 7.17 30.78
C ASP A 236 -4.62 7.53 29.62
N ALA A 237 -4.99 8.51 28.77
CA ALA A 237 -4.14 8.96 27.67
C ALA A 237 -2.83 9.60 28.18
N THR A 238 -1.76 9.43 27.40
CA THR A 238 -0.42 9.97 27.68
C THR A 238 -0.47 11.48 27.91
N GLU A 239 0.24 11.95 28.94
CA GLU A 239 0.44 13.37 29.20
C GLU A 239 1.47 13.93 28.21
N GLU A 240 1.09 14.98 27.48
CA GLU A 240 1.91 15.60 26.45
C GLU A 240 2.42 16.99 26.87
N ALA A 241 1.63 17.71 27.68
CA ALA A 241 2.03 19.01 28.17
C ALA A 241 1.30 19.40 29.47
N LYS A 242 1.73 20.52 30.05
CA LYS A 242 1.06 21.23 31.14
C LYS A 242 0.91 22.70 30.77
N VAL A 243 -0.30 23.22 30.93
CA VAL A 243 -0.67 24.61 30.62
C VAL A 243 -1.04 25.37 31.88
N LYS A 244 -0.78 26.68 31.93
CA LYS A 244 -1.08 27.51 33.11
C LYS A 244 -2.58 27.76 33.25
N VAL A 245 -3.04 27.86 34.50
CA VAL A 245 -4.40 28.31 34.81
C VAL A 245 -4.58 29.81 34.53
N GLY A 246 -5.80 30.24 34.22
CA GLY A 246 -6.12 31.65 33.93
C GLY A 246 -5.76 32.11 32.51
N GLU A 247 -4.93 31.34 31.80
CA GLU A 247 -4.56 31.61 30.41
C GLU A 247 -5.67 31.19 29.44
N LYS A 248 -5.69 31.88 28.30
CA LYS A 248 -6.67 31.70 27.23
C LYS A 248 -6.02 30.98 26.04
N TYR A 249 -6.60 29.85 25.68
CA TYR A 249 -6.13 29.00 24.59
C TYR A 249 -7.18 28.91 23.49
N GLU A 250 -6.72 28.87 22.25
CA GLU A 250 -7.59 28.67 21.10
C GLU A 250 -8.22 27.27 21.18
N LEU A 251 -9.55 27.22 21.04
CA LEU A 251 -10.30 25.98 21.02
C LEU A 251 -10.21 25.37 19.62
N LEU A 252 -9.54 24.21 19.52
CA LEU A 252 -9.41 23.48 18.27
C LEU A 252 -10.54 22.46 18.08
N ASP A 253 -10.95 21.78 19.16
CA ASP A 253 -11.99 20.74 19.11
C ASP A 253 -12.66 20.52 20.47
N GLU A 254 -13.83 19.88 20.50
CA GLU A 254 -14.52 19.47 21.74
C GLU A 254 -15.18 18.10 21.64
N LYS A 255 -15.11 17.33 22.72
CA LYS A 255 -15.86 16.09 22.92
C LYS A 255 -16.37 15.99 24.34
N THR A 256 -17.21 15.00 24.64
CA THR A 256 -17.81 14.84 25.97
C THR A 256 -16.74 14.79 27.07
N GLY A 257 -16.69 15.84 27.90
CA GLY A 257 -15.74 15.95 29.01
C GLY A 257 -14.36 16.56 28.65
N TRP A 258 -14.12 16.94 27.39
CA TRP A 258 -12.77 17.35 26.93
C TRP A 258 -12.79 18.46 25.88
N TYR A 259 -11.80 19.34 25.94
CA TYR A 259 -11.50 20.36 24.94
C TYR A 259 -10.11 20.14 24.38
N LYS A 260 -9.93 20.19 23.06
CA LYS A 260 -8.61 20.21 22.41
C LYS A 260 -8.19 21.66 22.25
N ILE A 261 -7.03 22.01 22.79
CA ILE A 261 -6.52 23.39 22.79
C ILE A 261 -5.18 23.49 22.09
N LYS A 262 -4.89 24.66 21.50
CA LYS A 262 -3.58 25.03 20.98
C LYS A 262 -2.79 25.81 22.04
N PHE A 263 -1.56 25.40 22.37
CA PHE A 263 -0.81 26.00 23.49
C PHE A 263 0.65 26.38 23.22
N ASN A 264 1.22 26.05 22.05
CA ASN A 264 2.64 26.33 21.76
C ASN A 264 2.90 27.57 20.88
N ASP A 265 1.84 28.27 20.47
CA ASP A 265 1.98 29.61 19.84
C ASP A 265 2.25 30.71 20.89
N ASN A 266 1.99 30.44 22.18
CA ASN A 266 2.17 31.38 23.28
C ASN A 266 3.05 30.77 24.37
N LYS A 267 4.38 30.97 24.26
CA LYS A 267 5.39 30.41 25.18
C LYS A 267 5.15 30.78 26.66
N ASP A 268 4.43 31.85 26.94
CA ASP A 268 4.17 32.33 28.30
C ASP A 268 3.14 31.47 29.05
N GLY A 269 2.26 30.76 28.33
CA GLY A 269 1.23 29.89 28.89
C GLY A 269 1.66 28.43 29.08
N LEU A 270 2.86 28.04 28.65
CA LEU A 270 3.35 26.67 28.70
C LEU A 270 4.17 26.43 29.98
N VAL A 271 3.85 25.37 30.72
CA VAL A 271 4.62 24.93 31.90
C VAL A 271 5.64 23.86 31.51
N SER A 272 5.27 22.93 30.63
CA SER A 272 6.16 21.90 30.07
C SER A 272 5.47 21.19 28.89
N GLY A 273 6.22 20.75 27.88
CA GLY A 273 5.71 19.97 26.75
C GLY A 273 6.35 20.37 25.42
N GLU A 274 6.47 19.44 24.48
CA GLU A 274 7.07 19.68 23.16
C GLU A 274 6.02 19.79 22.03
N PHE A 275 4.78 19.41 22.35
CA PHE A 275 3.65 19.39 21.40
C PHE A 275 3.03 20.76 21.21
N THR A 276 2.22 20.91 20.17
CA THR A 276 1.58 22.18 19.80
C THR A 276 0.13 22.30 20.25
N ASP A 277 -0.50 21.17 20.52
CA ASP A 277 -1.91 21.03 20.86
C ASP A 277 -2.16 19.73 21.64
N GLY A 278 -3.36 19.58 22.20
CA GLY A 278 -3.78 18.38 22.92
C GLY A 278 -5.02 18.61 23.78
N TRP A 279 -5.47 17.57 24.48
CA TRP A 279 -6.75 17.54 25.19
C TRP A 279 -6.64 17.92 26.67
N ILE A 280 -7.53 18.81 27.11
CA ILE A 280 -7.73 19.21 28.49
C ILE A 280 -9.14 18.85 28.94
N SER A 281 -9.33 18.59 30.24
CA SER A 281 -10.66 18.28 30.78
C SER A 281 -11.55 19.54 30.77
N SER A 282 -12.79 19.38 30.29
CA SER A 282 -13.79 20.45 30.28
C SER A 282 -14.27 20.81 31.70
N GLU A 283 -14.10 19.93 32.67
CA GLU A 283 -14.44 20.17 34.08
C GLU A 283 -13.60 21.32 34.68
N TYR A 284 -12.35 21.46 34.21
CA TYR A 284 -11.39 22.46 34.68
C TYR A 284 -11.26 23.64 33.72
N SER A 285 -12.22 23.81 32.82
CA SER A 285 -12.10 24.75 31.70
C SER A 285 -13.43 25.44 31.40
N THR A 286 -13.37 26.68 30.91
CA THR A 286 -14.56 27.44 30.52
C THR A 286 -14.42 27.89 29.07
N LYS A 287 -15.34 27.42 28.21
CA LYS A 287 -15.46 27.87 26.81
C LYS A 287 -16.04 29.30 26.77
N GLN A 288 -15.43 30.17 25.97
CA GLN A 288 -15.86 31.55 25.70
C GLN A 288 -16.42 31.67 24.29
#